data_AF-A0A6P0YJA0-F1
#
_entry.id   AF-A0A6P0YJA0-F1
#
_cell.length_a   1.000
_cell.length_b   1.000
_cell.length_c   1.000
_cell.angle_alpha   90.00
_cell.angle_beta   90.00
_cell.angle_gamma   90.00
#
_symmetry.space_group_name_H-M   'P 1'
#
loop_
_entity.id
_entity.type
_entity.pdbx_description
1 polymer ?
#
loop_
_entity_poly.entity_id
_entity_poly.type
_entity_poly.pdbx_seq_one_letter_code
_entity_poly.pdbx_strand_id
1 'polypeptide(L)'
;LNKLKIPFELKSTTKTSVTTVRDFGPEHIKKWKGKHWLFGFYDKGGKNLKYCLYASPKMMNSWISEKSAYIASDYKLAQLIPELISISLLYEIVGQKEIYTLEDAQRLHKRQYTIQEYQNKMDLEFGYSPERMLLILRDRCQYLIERGSTLNNPHIPASYFQDLERITNNHAQRLRELVTEAIQENT
;
A
#
# COMPACT_ATOMS: atom_id res chain seq x y z
N LEU A 1 10.46 22.97 16.74
CA LEU A 1 10.93 21.92 15.81
C LEU A 1 12.06 21.03 16.35
N ASN A 2 13.09 21.55 17.05
CA ASN A 2 14.33 20.80 17.38
C ASN A 2 14.18 19.49 18.20
N LYS A 3 12.99 19.20 18.75
CA LYS A 3 12.69 17.93 19.45
C LYS A 3 11.60 17.09 18.77
N LEU A 4 10.96 17.60 17.71
CA LEU A 4 9.85 16.93 17.04
C LEU A 4 10.40 16.13 15.84
N LYS A 5 10.13 14.82 15.80
CA LYS A 5 10.44 13.98 14.63
C LYS A 5 9.29 14.08 13.63
N ILE A 6 9.55 14.69 12.48
CA ILE A 6 8.55 14.88 11.41
C ILE A 6 8.84 13.89 10.29
N PRO A 7 7.93 12.95 10.00
CA PRO A 7 8.13 11.99 8.93
C PRO A 7 7.91 12.64 7.56
N PHE A 8 8.86 12.41 6.65
CA PHE A 8 8.75 12.82 5.26
C PHE A 8 8.61 11.63 4.30
N GLU A 9 7.94 11.88 3.18
CA GLU A 9 8.11 11.14 1.93
C GLU A 9 8.88 12.05 0.95
N LEU A 10 9.95 11.51 0.37
CA LEU A 10 10.82 12.24 -0.55
C LEU A 10 10.63 11.70 -1.96
N LYS A 11 10.46 12.59 -2.93
CA LYS A 11 10.38 12.24 -4.34
C LYS A 11 11.13 13.27 -5.18
N SER A 12 11.52 12.87 -6.38
CA SER A 12 12.10 13.78 -7.36
C SER A 12 11.69 13.41 -8.78
N THR A 13 11.81 14.37 -9.70
CA THR A 13 11.48 14.17 -11.10
C THR A 13 12.26 15.14 -12.00
N THR A 14 12.49 14.74 -13.25
CA THR A 14 12.96 15.62 -14.34
C THR A 14 11.82 16.08 -15.25
N LYS A 15 10.58 15.65 -14.92
CA LYS A 15 9.33 15.93 -15.65
C LYS A 15 8.41 16.85 -14.80
N THR A 16 7.18 17.05 -15.27
CA THR A 16 6.16 17.85 -14.55
C THR A 16 5.32 17.03 -13.58
N SER A 17 5.27 15.70 -13.74
CA SER A 17 4.61 14.77 -12.82
C SER A 17 5.62 14.00 -11.99
N VAL A 18 5.18 13.51 -10.83
CA VAL A 18 6.00 12.69 -9.92
C VAL A 18 5.44 11.27 -9.86
N THR A 19 6.26 10.26 -10.16
CA THR A 19 5.93 8.85 -9.91
C THR A 19 6.02 8.53 -8.42
N THR A 20 5.20 7.61 -7.93
CA THR A 20 5.16 7.31 -6.49
C THR A 20 5.68 5.94 -6.11
N VAL A 21 4.96 4.86 -6.44
CA VAL A 21 5.32 3.46 -6.16
C VAL A 21 4.84 2.55 -7.27
N ARG A 22 5.44 1.36 -7.40
CA ARG A 22 5.00 0.37 -8.39
C ARG A 22 3.59 -0.12 -8.10
N ASP A 23 3.32 -0.64 -6.91
CA ASP A 23 2.05 -1.28 -6.57
C ASP A 23 1.35 -0.50 -5.44
N PHE A 24 0.60 0.55 -5.79
CA PHE A 24 -0.10 1.38 -4.80
C PHE A 24 -1.28 0.62 -4.19
N GLY A 25 -1.37 0.62 -2.86
CA GLY A 25 -2.37 -0.15 -2.11
C GLY A 25 -2.58 0.39 -0.67
N PRO A 26 -3.38 -0.30 0.17
CA PRO A 26 -3.76 0.13 1.52
C PRO A 26 -2.57 0.45 2.43
N GLU A 27 -1.50 -0.34 2.36
CA GLU A 27 -0.28 -0.09 3.14
C GLU A 27 0.38 1.23 2.77
N HIS A 28 0.32 1.64 1.49
CA HIS A 28 0.83 2.95 1.06
C HIS A 28 -0.04 4.10 1.55
N ILE A 29 -1.37 3.92 1.51
CA ILE A 29 -2.33 4.89 2.07
C ILE A 29 -2.05 5.10 3.56
N LYS A 30 -1.89 4.01 4.32
CA LYS A 30 -1.56 4.06 5.76
C LYS A 30 -0.19 4.69 6.01
N LYS A 31 0.83 4.30 5.25
CA LYS A 31 2.20 4.83 5.36
C LYS A 31 2.27 6.34 5.11
N TRP A 32 1.50 6.84 4.15
CA TRP A 32 1.54 8.25 3.75
C TRP A 32 0.56 9.13 4.51
N LYS A 33 -0.42 8.53 5.19
CA LYS A 33 -1.31 9.23 6.11
C LYS A 33 -0.48 9.96 7.17
N GLY A 34 -0.56 11.28 7.19
CA GLY A 34 0.17 12.12 8.15
C GLY A 34 1.62 12.43 7.79
N LYS A 35 2.11 12.01 6.62
CA LYS A 35 3.46 12.39 6.17
C LYS A 35 3.49 13.76 5.48
N HIS A 36 4.56 14.49 5.73
CA HIS A 36 4.94 15.63 4.91
C HIS A 36 5.65 15.15 3.64
N TRP A 37 5.59 15.94 2.57
CA TRP A 37 6.20 15.60 1.30
C TRP A 37 7.16 16.68 0.86
N LEU A 38 8.30 16.24 0.31
CA LEU A 38 9.28 17.12 -0.33
C LEU A 38 9.57 16.57 -1.74
N PHE A 39 9.33 17.40 -2.74
CA PHE A 39 9.50 17.07 -4.15
C PHE A 39 10.64 17.88 -4.75
N GLY A 40 11.68 17.22 -5.26
CA GLY A 40 12.76 17.87 -6.00
C GLY A 40 12.52 17.84 -7.51
N PHE A 41 12.51 19.01 -8.16
CA PHE A 41 12.38 19.12 -9.61
C PHE A 41 13.73 19.47 -10.24
N TYR A 42 14.23 18.59 -11.08
CA TYR A 42 15.55 18.72 -11.72
C TYR A 42 15.41 19.11 -13.19
N ASP A 43 16.52 19.56 -13.79
CA ASP A 43 16.61 19.66 -15.25
C ASP A 43 16.45 18.30 -15.96
N LYS A 44 16.30 18.33 -17.30
CA LYS A 44 16.13 17.10 -18.10
C LYS A 44 17.30 16.11 -17.91
N GLY A 45 18.49 16.61 -17.56
CA GLY A 45 19.68 15.80 -17.33
C GLY A 45 19.81 15.28 -15.89
N GLY A 46 18.92 15.66 -14.98
CA GLY A 46 18.97 15.31 -13.56
C GLY A 46 20.14 15.94 -12.79
N LYS A 47 20.89 16.86 -13.40
CA LYS A 47 22.15 17.37 -12.83
C LYS A 47 21.92 18.55 -11.90
N ASN A 48 21.01 19.45 -12.29
CA ASN A 48 20.74 20.66 -11.52
C ASN A 48 19.33 20.60 -10.91
N LEU A 49 19.26 20.80 -9.60
CA LEU A 49 18.00 21.05 -8.89
C LEU A 49 17.49 22.43 -9.31
N LYS A 50 16.27 22.50 -9.83
CA LYS A 50 15.62 23.76 -10.20
C LYS A 50 14.90 24.39 -9.03
N TYR A 51 14.10 23.59 -8.34
CA TYR A 51 13.33 23.99 -7.16
C TYR A 51 12.85 22.76 -6.40
N CYS A 52 12.48 22.98 -5.14
CA CYS A 52 11.71 22.04 -4.35
C CYS A 52 10.27 22.52 -4.15
N LEU A 53 9.35 21.58 -3.99
CA LEU A 53 8.00 21.83 -3.50
C LEU A 53 7.80 21.09 -2.18
N TYR A 54 7.11 21.75 -1.25
CA TYR A 54 6.66 21.14 -0.02
C TYR A 54 5.15 20.96 -0.06
N ALA A 55 4.65 19.83 0.44
CA ALA A 55 3.23 19.63 0.69
C ALA A 55 3.01 19.01 2.08
N SER A 56 2.06 19.56 2.83
CA SER A 56 1.65 19.03 4.12
C SER A 56 0.76 17.79 3.96
N PRO A 57 0.53 17.00 5.04
CA PRO A 57 -0.41 15.89 4.99
C PRO A 57 -1.80 16.29 4.51
N LYS A 58 -2.28 17.47 4.92
CA LYS A 58 -3.58 18.03 4.52
C LYS A 58 -3.64 18.28 3.02
N MET A 59 -2.58 18.85 2.43
CA MET A 59 -2.51 19.16 1.01
C MET A 59 -2.48 17.90 0.14
N MET A 60 -1.76 16.86 0.59
CA MET A 60 -1.68 15.58 -0.14
C MET A 60 -2.91 14.68 0.06
N ASN A 61 -3.81 15.02 0.99
CA ASN A 61 -4.94 14.17 1.35
C ASN A 61 -5.87 13.91 0.15
N SER A 62 -6.19 14.93 -0.65
CA SER A 62 -7.07 14.78 -1.81
C SER A 62 -6.52 13.76 -2.82
N TRP A 63 -5.23 13.84 -3.15
CA TRP A 63 -4.60 12.87 -4.04
C TRP A 63 -4.63 11.45 -3.47
N ILE A 64 -4.28 11.28 -2.20
CA ILE A 64 -4.29 9.96 -1.53
C ILE A 64 -5.71 9.40 -1.47
N SER A 65 -6.70 10.22 -1.13
CA SER A 65 -8.11 9.83 -1.08
C SER A 65 -8.65 9.43 -2.45
N GLU A 66 -8.28 10.15 -3.51
CA GLU A 66 -8.65 9.79 -4.89
C GLU A 66 -8.11 8.40 -5.26
N LYS A 67 -6.82 8.13 -4.98
CA LYS A 67 -6.23 6.81 -5.26
C LYS A 67 -6.78 5.72 -4.36
N SER A 68 -7.11 6.05 -3.11
CA SER A 68 -7.79 5.13 -2.20
C SER A 68 -9.18 4.75 -2.70
N ALA A 69 -9.96 5.72 -3.19
CA ALA A 69 -11.29 5.47 -3.74
C ALA A 69 -11.21 4.59 -4.98
N TYR A 70 -10.20 4.82 -5.84
CA TYR A 70 -9.98 4.02 -7.05
C TYR A 70 -9.84 2.51 -6.76
N ILE A 71 -9.06 2.15 -5.74
CA ILE A 71 -8.82 0.73 -5.40
C ILE A 71 -9.87 0.13 -4.44
N ALA A 72 -10.78 0.96 -3.89
CA ALA A 72 -11.62 0.56 -2.77
C ALA A 72 -12.54 -0.63 -3.08
N SER A 73 -13.14 -0.66 -4.27
CA SER A 73 -14.05 -1.73 -4.69
C SER A 73 -13.34 -3.07 -4.76
N ASP A 74 -12.12 -3.12 -5.30
CA ASP A 74 -11.38 -4.37 -5.46
C ASP A 74 -10.94 -4.93 -4.10
N TYR A 75 -10.52 -4.06 -3.17
CA TYR A 75 -10.26 -4.48 -1.80
C TYR A 75 -11.53 -4.93 -1.07
N LYS A 76 -12.69 -4.35 -1.40
CA LYS A 76 -13.96 -4.82 -0.84
C LYS A 76 -14.32 -6.21 -1.37
N LEU A 77 -14.07 -6.49 -2.65
CA LEU A 77 -14.19 -7.83 -3.22
C LEU A 77 -13.27 -8.82 -2.50
N ALA A 78 -12.02 -8.44 -2.23
CA ALA A 78 -11.09 -9.29 -1.51
C ALA A 78 -11.58 -9.70 -0.11
N GLN A 79 -12.40 -8.88 0.54
CA GLN A 79 -13.00 -9.18 1.84
C GLN A 79 -14.27 -10.04 1.75
N LEU A 80 -15.04 -9.91 0.67
CA LEU A 80 -16.36 -10.53 0.56
C LEU A 80 -16.34 -11.85 -0.19
N ILE A 81 -15.57 -11.95 -1.28
CA ILE A 81 -15.54 -13.13 -2.14
C ILE A 81 -15.02 -14.39 -1.45
N PRO A 82 -13.98 -14.35 -0.58
CA PRO A 82 -13.55 -15.54 0.14
C PRO A 82 -14.67 -16.19 0.95
N GLU A 83 -15.56 -15.39 1.56
CA GLU A 83 -16.67 -15.91 2.36
C GLU A 83 -17.71 -16.68 1.55
N LEU A 84 -17.78 -16.45 0.24
CA LEU A 84 -18.66 -17.17 -0.67
C LEU A 84 -18.09 -18.53 -1.10
N ILE A 85 -16.82 -18.80 -0.83
CA ILE A 85 -16.20 -20.09 -1.13
C ILE A 85 -16.76 -21.14 -0.16
N SER A 86 -17.43 -22.13 -0.74
CA SER A 86 -18.02 -23.26 -0.03
C SER A 86 -17.09 -24.47 0.02
N ILE A 87 -17.44 -25.43 0.88
CA ILE A 87 -16.74 -26.72 0.96
C ILE A 87 -16.81 -27.52 -0.34
N SER A 88 -17.91 -27.42 -1.09
CA SER A 88 -18.03 -28.08 -2.40
C SER A 88 -16.98 -27.55 -3.37
N LEU A 89 -16.73 -26.23 -3.38
CA LEU A 89 -15.70 -25.64 -4.23
C LEU A 89 -14.27 -26.05 -3.80
N LEU A 90 -14.02 -26.23 -2.50
CA LEU A 90 -12.77 -26.83 -2.03
C LEU A 90 -12.56 -28.21 -2.66
N TYR A 91 -13.58 -29.08 -2.60
CA TYR A 91 -13.49 -30.44 -3.13
C TYR A 91 -13.26 -30.46 -4.65
N GLU A 92 -13.87 -29.55 -5.40
CA GLU A 92 -13.60 -29.41 -6.84
C GLU A 92 -12.15 -29.00 -7.13
N ILE A 93 -11.52 -28.19 -6.26
CA ILE A 93 -10.16 -27.66 -6.49
C ILE A 93 -9.06 -28.63 -6.04
N VAL A 94 -9.20 -29.24 -4.87
CA VAL A 94 -8.14 -30.07 -4.25
C VAL A 94 -8.51 -31.55 -4.08
N GLY A 95 -9.71 -31.95 -4.50
CA GLY A 95 -10.28 -33.27 -4.27
C GLY A 95 -10.82 -33.42 -2.86
N GLN A 96 -11.87 -34.22 -2.68
CA GLN A 96 -12.43 -34.54 -1.37
C GLN A 96 -11.51 -35.50 -0.60
N LYS A 97 -11.17 -35.15 0.65
CA LYS A 97 -10.41 -35.98 1.59
C LYS A 97 -10.94 -35.77 2.99
N GLU A 98 -10.84 -36.79 3.85
CA GLU A 98 -11.14 -36.63 5.28
C GLU A 98 -10.01 -35.88 6.01
N ILE A 99 -8.77 -36.08 5.58
CA ILE A 99 -7.58 -35.42 6.14
C ILE A 99 -6.70 -34.94 4.98
N TYR A 100 -6.34 -33.66 5.00
CA TYR A 100 -5.37 -33.07 4.09
C TYR A 100 -4.01 -32.94 4.76
N THR A 101 -2.94 -33.10 3.99
CA THR A 101 -1.57 -33.05 4.52
C THR A 101 -1.02 -31.61 4.54
N LEU A 102 0.13 -31.43 5.21
CA LEU A 102 0.93 -30.21 5.09
C LEU A 102 1.26 -29.85 3.65
N GLU A 103 1.57 -30.84 2.83
CA GLU A 103 1.90 -30.63 1.43
C GLU A 103 0.70 -30.13 0.63
N ASP A 104 -0.50 -30.68 0.88
CA ASP A 104 -1.74 -30.19 0.26
C ASP A 104 -1.97 -28.71 0.58
N ALA A 105 -1.88 -28.33 1.86
CA ALA A 105 -2.03 -26.94 2.31
C ALA A 105 -0.99 -26.01 1.68
N GLN A 106 0.29 -26.43 1.63
CA GLN A 106 1.37 -25.65 1.01
C GLN A 106 1.19 -25.48 -0.49
N ARG A 107 0.71 -26.51 -1.19
CA ARG A 107 0.47 -26.50 -2.64
C ARG A 107 -0.70 -25.58 -2.99
N LEU A 108 -1.75 -25.60 -2.17
CA LEU A 108 -2.93 -24.74 -2.27
C LEU A 108 -2.56 -23.27 -2.01
N HIS A 109 -1.95 -22.99 -0.87
CA HIS A 109 -1.64 -21.62 -0.41
C HIS A 109 -0.25 -21.13 -0.89
N LYS A 110 0.41 -21.87 -1.80
CA LYS A 110 1.71 -21.51 -2.42
C LYS A 110 2.78 -21.08 -1.43
N ARG A 111 2.90 -21.78 -0.29
CA ARG A 111 3.91 -21.53 0.76
C ARG A 111 3.95 -20.08 1.26
N GLN A 112 2.80 -19.42 1.30
CA GLN A 112 2.74 -18.03 1.75
C GLN A 112 2.76 -17.87 3.28
N TYR A 113 2.41 -18.92 4.02
CA TYR A 113 2.71 -19.01 5.44
C TYR A 113 4.12 -19.55 5.67
N THR A 114 4.68 -19.21 6.81
CA THR A 114 5.80 -19.91 7.42
C THR A 114 5.41 -21.34 7.80
N ILE A 115 6.41 -22.21 8.00
CA ILE A 115 6.17 -23.59 8.43
C ILE A 115 5.41 -23.66 9.77
N GLN A 116 5.76 -22.77 10.71
CA GLN A 116 5.13 -22.71 12.03
C GLN A 116 3.65 -22.31 11.92
N GLU A 117 3.32 -21.35 11.06
CA GLU A 117 1.94 -20.94 10.83
C GLU A 117 1.08 -22.07 10.22
N TYR A 118 1.66 -22.86 9.30
CA TYR A 118 0.99 -24.07 8.80
C TYR A 118 0.73 -25.07 9.94
N GLN A 119 1.77 -25.39 10.72
CA GLN A 119 1.66 -26.32 11.85
C GLN A 119 0.62 -25.85 12.88
N ASN A 120 0.62 -24.56 13.22
CA ASN A 120 -0.35 -23.98 14.15
C ASN A 120 -1.79 -24.01 13.63
N LYS A 121 -1.98 -24.09 12.30
CA LYS A 121 -3.29 -24.18 11.66
C LYS A 121 -3.77 -25.63 11.51
N MET A 122 -2.94 -26.65 11.76
CA MET A 122 -3.40 -28.03 11.80
C MET A 122 -4.39 -28.20 12.95
N ASP A 123 -5.59 -28.66 12.62
CA ASP A 123 -6.65 -28.90 13.58
C ASP A 123 -6.86 -30.40 13.86
N LEU A 124 -6.11 -31.26 13.18
CA LEU A 124 -6.03 -32.69 13.42
C LEU A 124 -4.59 -33.08 13.76
N GLU A 125 -4.41 -34.20 14.47
CA GLU A 125 -3.10 -34.66 14.98
C GLU A 125 -2.00 -34.73 13.91
N PHE A 126 -2.37 -35.06 12.66
CA PHE A 126 -1.42 -35.19 11.54
C PHE A 126 -1.88 -34.48 10.25
N GLY A 127 -2.72 -33.45 10.35
CA GLY A 127 -3.20 -32.76 9.15
C GLY A 127 -4.29 -31.73 9.38
N TYR A 128 -5.05 -31.48 8.33
CA TYR A 128 -6.13 -30.50 8.31
C TYR A 128 -7.45 -31.17 7.97
N SER A 129 -8.51 -30.78 8.67
CA SER A 129 -9.88 -31.07 8.27
C SER A 129 -10.25 -30.38 6.95
N PRO A 130 -11.32 -30.81 6.27
CA PRO A 130 -11.90 -30.07 5.16
C PRO A 130 -12.23 -28.61 5.50
N GLU A 131 -12.79 -28.36 6.67
CA GLU A 131 -13.16 -27.03 7.14
C GLU A 131 -11.94 -26.13 7.28
N ARG A 132 -10.84 -26.67 7.81
CA ARG A 132 -9.60 -25.92 7.93
C ARG A 132 -8.96 -25.65 6.58
N MET A 133 -8.98 -26.61 5.67
CA MET A 133 -8.49 -26.42 4.30
C MET A 133 -9.33 -25.41 3.51
N LEU A 134 -10.64 -25.35 3.77
CA LEU A 134 -11.51 -24.31 3.22
C LEU A 134 -11.03 -22.92 3.63
N LEU A 135 -10.69 -22.71 4.91
CA LEU A 135 -10.15 -21.44 5.39
C LEU A 135 -8.82 -21.08 4.70
N ILE A 136 -7.94 -22.06 4.47
CA ILE A 136 -6.68 -21.84 3.74
C ILE A 136 -6.93 -21.46 2.26
N LEU A 137 -7.94 -22.06 1.63
CA LEU A 137 -8.37 -21.68 0.27
C LEU A 137 -8.93 -20.24 0.25
N ARG A 138 -9.70 -19.86 1.28
CA ARG A 138 -10.22 -18.49 1.43
C ARG A 138 -9.08 -17.47 1.60
N ASP A 139 -8.12 -17.78 2.46
CA ASP A 139 -6.92 -16.95 2.66
C ASP A 139 -6.13 -16.82 1.33
N ARG A 140 -6.03 -17.90 0.54
CA ARG A 140 -5.41 -17.86 -0.80
C ARG A 140 -6.19 -16.96 -1.77
N CYS A 141 -7.52 -17.05 -1.77
CA CYS A 141 -8.38 -16.25 -2.63
C CYS A 141 -8.24 -14.76 -2.30
N GLN A 142 -8.37 -14.41 -1.02
CA GLN A 142 -8.17 -13.05 -0.53
C GLN A 142 -6.85 -12.49 -1.01
N TYR A 143 -5.75 -13.21 -0.76
CA TYR A 143 -4.42 -12.78 -1.18
C TYR A 143 -4.32 -12.48 -2.68
N LEU A 144 -4.89 -13.35 -3.52
CA LEU A 144 -4.84 -13.18 -4.97
C LEU A 144 -5.56 -11.90 -5.42
N ILE A 145 -6.74 -11.65 -4.85
CA ILE A 145 -7.52 -10.46 -5.17
C ILE A 145 -6.77 -9.22 -4.65
N GLU A 146 -6.32 -9.19 -3.40
CA GLU A 146 -5.58 -8.06 -2.82
C GLU A 146 -4.33 -7.70 -3.62
N ARG A 147 -3.59 -8.70 -4.11
CA ARG A 147 -2.39 -8.48 -4.93
C ARG A 147 -2.73 -7.88 -6.29
N GLY A 148 -3.86 -8.28 -6.88
CA GLY A 148 -4.36 -7.73 -8.14
C GLY A 148 -5.05 -6.37 -7.99
N SER A 149 -5.44 -5.98 -6.78
CA SER A 149 -6.21 -4.76 -6.47
C SER A 149 -5.35 -3.49 -6.37
N THR A 150 -4.07 -3.56 -6.73
CA THR A 150 -3.16 -2.43 -6.60
C THR A 150 -3.19 -1.54 -7.84
N LEU A 151 -2.96 -0.23 -7.66
CA LEU A 151 -2.83 0.71 -8.77
C LEU A 151 -1.36 0.81 -9.18
N ASN A 152 -1.07 0.48 -10.44
CA ASN A 152 0.30 0.46 -10.95
C ASN A 152 0.83 1.88 -11.23
N ASN A 153 1.98 2.24 -10.65
CA ASN A 153 2.72 3.48 -10.90
C ASN A 153 1.85 4.76 -10.94
N PRO A 154 1.00 5.05 -9.94
CA PRO A 154 0.22 6.27 -9.99
C PRO A 154 1.14 7.49 -9.92
N HIS A 155 0.84 8.44 -10.81
CA HIS A 155 1.52 9.73 -10.86
C HIS A 155 0.75 10.76 -10.04
N ILE A 156 1.49 11.66 -9.41
CA ILE A 156 0.96 12.95 -8.93
C ILE A 156 1.07 13.93 -10.10
N PRO A 157 -0.06 14.37 -10.70
CA PRO A 157 -0.02 15.29 -11.82
C PRO A 157 0.31 16.71 -11.36
N ALA A 158 0.80 17.53 -12.30
CA ALA A 158 1.24 18.90 -12.02
C ALA A 158 0.15 19.81 -11.42
N SER A 159 -1.13 19.49 -11.64
CA SER A 159 -2.26 20.21 -11.06
C SER A 159 -2.24 20.23 -9.53
N TYR A 160 -1.76 19.16 -8.88
CA TYR A 160 -1.62 19.10 -7.42
C TYR A 160 -0.50 20.00 -6.86
N PHE A 161 0.28 20.62 -7.75
CA PHE A 161 1.42 21.44 -7.41
C PHE A 161 1.24 22.92 -7.75
N GLN A 162 0.13 23.31 -8.39
CA GLN A 162 -0.04 24.65 -8.96
C GLN A 162 0.03 25.76 -7.90
N ASP A 163 -0.55 25.52 -6.74
CA ASP A 163 -0.62 26.49 -5.63
C ASP A 163 0.55 26.36 -4.65
N LEU A 164 1.51 25.46 -4.91
CA LEU A 164 2.66 25.24 -4.03
C LEU A 164 3.78 26.24 -4.33
N GLU A 165 4.35 26.80 -3.27
CA GLU A 165 5.52 27.66 -3.37
C GLU A 165 6.72 26.89 -3.92
N ARG A 166 7.38 27.46 -4.94
CA ARG A 166 8.67 26.97 -5.45
C ARG A 166 9.80 27.46 -4.57
N ILE A 167 10.39 26.56 -3.81
CA ILE A 167 11.58 26.84 -3.01
C ILE A 167 12.79 26.78 -3.95
N THR A 168 13.36 27.93 -4.31
CA THR A 168 14.53 28.04 -5.20
C THR A 168 15.82 28.39 -4.47
N ASN A 169 15.72 28.96 -3.26
CA ASN A 169 16.83 29.43 -2.44
C ASN A 169 16.58 29.12 -0.96
N ASN A 170 17.63 29.15 -0.12
CA ASN A 170 17.52 28.93 1.33
C ASN A 170 16.69 27.68 1.71
N HIS A 171 16.82 26.61 0.92
CA HIS A 171 15.90 25.47 0.91
C HIS A 171 15.57 24.92 2.30
N ALA A 172 16.60 24.72 3.13
CA ALA A 172 16.43 24.17 4.46
C ALA A 172 15.66 25.11 5.41
N GLN A 173 15.91 26.42 5.31
CA GLN A 173 15.20 27.40 6.14
C GLN A 173 13.73 27.51 5.70
N ARG A 174 13.48 27.74 4.40
CA ARG A 174 12.10 27.90 3.91
C ARG A 174 11.25 26.66 4.13
N LEU A 175 11.82 25.47 3.95
CA LEU A 175 11.14 24.22 4.29
C LEU A 175 10.72 24.17 5.77
N ARG A 176 11.59 24.60 6.70
CA ARG A 176 11.26 24.61 8.14
C ARG A 176 10.15 25.60 8.48
N GLU A 177 10.09 26.75 7.81
CA GLU A 177 9.02 27.73 7.96
C GLU A 177 7.69 27.15 7.51
N LEU A 178 7.61 26.64 6.27
CA LEU A 178 6.40 26.02 5.71
C LEU A 178 5.90 24.83 6.55
N VAL A 179 6.82 24.02 7.10
CA VAL A 179 6.48 22.92 8.01
C VAL A 179 5.92 23.44 9.33
N THR A 180 6.45 24.53 9.86
CA THR A 180 5.97 25.14 11.10
C THR A 180 4.57 25.70 10.90
N GLU A 181 4.35 26.46 9.81
CA GLU A 181 3.06 27.00 9.41
C GLU A 181 2.00 25.87 9.32
N ALA A 182 2.31 24.80 8.58
CA ALA A 182 1.39 23.68 8.42
C ALA A 182 1.10 22.92 9.73
N ILE A 183 2.02 22.88 10.70
CA ILE A 183 1.76 22.26 12.00
C ILE A 183 0.85 23.15 12.85
N GLN A 184 1.09 24.46 12.84
CA GLN A 184 0.31 25.44 13.59
C GLN A 184 -1.14 25.52 13.10
N GLU A 185 -1.38 25.43 11.79
CA GLU A 185 -2.74 25.39 11.23
C GLU A 185 -3.56 24.15 11.63
N ASN A 186 -2.90 23.09 12.11
CA ASN A 186 -3.54 21.84 12.51
C ASN A 186 -3.61 21.67 14.05
N THR A 187 -3.22 22.68 14.81
CA THR A 187 -3.32 22.73 16.28
C THR A 187 -4.46 23.65 16.69
#